data_AF-A0A0C9MU77-F1
#
_entry.id   AF-A0A0C9MU77-F1
#
_cell.length_a   1.000
_cell.length_b   1.000
_cell.length_c   1.000
_cell.angle_alpha   90.00
_cell.angle_beta   90.00
_cell.angle_gamma   90.00
#
_symmetry.space_group_name_H-M   'P 1'
#
loop_
_entity.id
_entity.type
_entity.pdbx_description
1 polymer ?
#
loop_
_entity_poly.entity_id
_entity_poly.type
_entity_poly.pdbx_seq_one_letter_code
_entity_poly.pdbx_strand_id
1 'polypeptide(L)'
;MASCIFAVPIQHQQHFELGHHSIPSTKKIPSSYINTYKNVNELESYYSKIVRQVVDTTVSEIIETAPETYLTIHELQFAGREYCRITLKEFMDVLEHELTHHIKDSLLASIRPLLEGYNKNDVIEYNHYISQQLGSILNPKQFSQNIIQTVYHENQDNKSTSTVYKIWKLMTSPRWAQTVHHESNESMALEAWLQSWLMDIEYSLKDDFDAKIYSLSLTL
;
A
#
# COMPACT_ATOMS: atom_id res chain seq x y z
N MET A 1 38.37 -7.40 30.21
CA MET A 1 37.03 -7.78 30.69
C MET A 1 36.14 -7.88 29.48
N ALA A 2 35.81 -9.10 29.07
CA ALA A 2 34.99 -9.39 27.90
C ALA A 2 33.52 -9.46 28.32
N SER A 3 32.66 -8.71 27.63
CA SER A 3 31.21 -8.69 27.87
C SER A 3 30.54 -9.59 26.84
N CYS A 4 29.96 -10.70 27.30
CA CYS A 4 29.21 -11.63 26.47
C CYS A 4 27.88 -11.01 26.03
N ILE A 5 27.61 -11.03 24.73
CA ILE A 5 26.29 -10.76 24.16
C ILE A 5 25.47 -12.04 24.33
N PHE A 6 24.38 -11.97 25.11
CA PHE A 6 23.43 -13.07 25.23
C PHE A 6 22.54 -13.08 23.98
N ALA A 7 22.69 -14.11 23.15
CA ALA A 7 21.73 -14.43 22.11
C ALA A 7 20.45 -14.98 22.76
N VAL A 8 19.32 -14.32 22.51
CA VAL A 8 18.00 -14.84 22.87
C VAL A 8 17.72 -16.07 21.98
N PRO A 9 17.36 -17.23 22.53
CA PRO A 9 17.11 -18.41 21.73
C PRO A 9 15.78 -18.23 20.96
N ILE A 10 15.86 -18.31 19.63
CA ILE A 10 14.70 -18.42 18.75
C ILE A 10 14.08 -19.80 19.02
N GLN A 11 13.07 -19.84 19.89
CA GLN A 11 12.22 -21.01 20.03
C GLN A 11 11.42 -21.17 18.74
N HIS A 12 11.78 -22.22 17.99
CA HIS A 12 10.98 -22.94 17.01
C HIS A 12 9.68 -22.26 16.58
N GLN A 13 9.71 -21.71 15.36
CA GLN A 13 8.52 -21.45 14.56
C GLN A 13 7.60 -22.69 14.64
N GLN A 14 6.49 -22.55 15.36
CA GLN A 14 5.31 -23.30 14.98
C GLN A 14 5.01 -22.88 13.55
N HIS A 15 5.19 -23.83 12.65
CA HIS A 15 4.79 -23.73 11.26
C HIS A 15 3.30 -23.36 11.28
N PHE A 16 3.00 -22.08 11.08
CA PHE A 16 1.63 -21.64 10.82
C PHE A 16 1.36 -22.17 9.42
N GLU A 17 0.78 -23.37 9.34
CA GLU A 17 0.15 -23.82 8.11
C GLU A 17 -0.99 -22.84 7.85
N LEU A 18 -0.67 -21.78 7.10
CA LEU A 18 -1.67 -21.06 6.33
C LEU A 18 -2.30 -22.14 5.46
N GLY A 19 -3.51 -22.55 5.82
CA GLY A 19 -4.30 -23.44 5.00
C GLY A 19 -4.50 -22.75 3.66
N HIS A 20 -3.59 -23.00 2.72
CA HIS A 20 -3.82 -22.73 1.32
C HIS A 20 -5.01 -23.62 0.95
N HIS A 21 -6.20 -23.04 1.03
CA HIS A 21 -7.35 -23.52 0.27
C HIS A 21 -6.96 -23.39 -1.21
N SER A 22 -6.18 -24.36 -1.67
CA SER A 22 -5.95 -24.63 -3.07
C SER A 22 -7.32 -24.98 -3.64
N ILE A 23 -7.91 -24.01 -4.31
CA ILE A 23 -9.18 -24.15 -4.99
C ILE A 23 -8.99 -25.28 -6.03
N PRO A 24 -9.84 -26.32 -6.03
CA PRO A 24 -9.68 -27.44 -6.96
C PRO A 24 -9.78 -26.93 -8.41
N SER A 25 -8.72 -27.12 -9.20
CA SER A 25 -8.60 -26.69 -10.61
C SER A 25 -9.55 -27.39 -11.60
N THR A 26 -10.75 -27.82 -11.19
CA THR A 26 -11.67 -28.60 -12.05
C THR A 26 -13.14 -28.19 -11.97
N LYS A 27 -13.50 -27.06 -11.36
CA LYS A 27 -14.88 -26.54 -11.47
C LYS A 27 -15.07 -25.73 -12.75
N LYS A 28 -15.54 -26.40 -13.81
CA LYS A 28 -15.99 -25.76 -15.05
C LYS A 28 -17.09 -24.74 -14.74
N ILE A 29 -16.88 -23.50 -15.15
CA ILE A 29 -17.90 -22.44 -15.10
C ILE A 29 -19.10 -22.86 -15.95
N PRO A 30 -20.34 -22.84 -15.44
CA PRO A 30 -21.50 -23.19 -16.24
C PRO A 30 -21.71 -22.19 -17.39
N SER A 31 -22.19 -22.66 -18.55
CA SER A 31 -22.38 -21.85 -19.75
C SER A 31 -23.48 -20.78 -19.63
N SER A 32 -24.34 -20.87 -18.61
CA SER A 32 -25.41 -19.90 -18.32
C SER A 32 -24.89 -18.53 -17.86
N TYR A 33 -23.62 -18.43 -17.47
CA TYR A 33 -23.01 -17.22 -16.91
C TYR A 33 -22.51 -16.24 -17.99
N ILE A 34 -22.39 -16.68 -19.25
CA ILE A 34 -21.87 -15.88 -20.37
C ILE A 34 -22.77 -14.66 -20.70
N ASN A 35 -24.05 -14.69 -20.32
CA ASN A 35 -24.98 -13.61 -20.62
C ASN A 35 -25.03 -12.49 -19.56
N THR A 36 -24.64 -12.75 -18.31
CA THR A 36 -24.64 -11.73 -17.22
C THR A 36 -23.53 -10.69 -17.42
N TYR A 37 -22.43 -11.07 -18.06
CA TYR A 37 -21.26 -10.20 -18.31
C TYR A 37 -21.41 -9.31 -19.55
N LYS A 38 -22.59 -9.26 -20.18
CA LYS A 38 -22.85 -8.38 -21.33
C LYS A 38 -23.21 -6.95 -20.94
N ASN A 39 -23.53 -6.69 -19.67
CA ASN A 39 -23.87 -5.35 -19.19
C ASN A 39 -22.69 -4.72 -18.44
N VAL A 40 -21.98 -3.82 -19.11
CA VAL A 40 -20.83 -3.09 -18.54
C VAL A 40 -21.19 -2.37 -17.22
N ASN A 41 -22.42 -1.86 -17.08
CA ASN A 41 -22.84 -1.15 -15.87
C ASN A 41 -22.96 -2.09 -14.65
N GLU A 42 -23.41 -3.32 -14.85
CA GLU A 42 -23.51 -4.33 -13.77
C GLU A 42 -22.12 -4.77 -13.31
N LEU A 43 -21.20 -4.92 -14.26
CA LEU A 43 -19.80 -5.24 -13.98
C LEU A 43 -19.07 -4.08 -13.29
N GLU A 44 -19.27 -2.85 -13.76
CA GLU A 44 -18.71 -1.65 -13.13
C GLU A 44 -19.15 -1.56 -11.67
N SER A 45 -20.46 -1.73 -11.40
CA SER A 45 -21.00 -1.76 -10.03
C SER A 45 -20.42 -2.91 -9.21
N TYR A 46 -20.26 -4.10 -9.80
CA TYR A 46 -19.71 -5.27 -9.12
C TYR A 46 -18.26 -5.05 -8.67
N TYR A 47 -17.37 -4.66 -9.59
CA TYR A 47 -15.95 -4.43 -9.29
C TYR A 47 -15.76 -3.22 -8.37
N SER A 48 -16.56 -2.17 -8.54
CA SER A 48 -16.51 -0.99 -7.68
C SER A 48 -16.81 -1.33 -6.22
N LYS A 49 -17.72 -2.26 -5.95
CA LYS A 49 -18.01 -2.72 -4.59
C LYS A 49 -16.81 -3.44 -3.96
N ILE A 50 -16.13 -4.28 -4.72
CA ILE A 50 -14.95 -5.00 -4.24
C ILE A 50 -13.83 -4.00 -3.93
N VAL A 51 -13.53 -3.10 -4.88
CA VAL A 51 -12.50 -2.08 -4.69
C VAL A 51 -12.80 -1.20 -3.48
N ARG A 52 -14.04 -0.71 -3.32
CA ARG A 52 -14.42 0.06 -2.13
C ARG A 52 -14.22 -0.74 -0.85
N GLN A 53 -14.71 -1.97 -0.79
CA GLN A 53 -14.61 -2.80 0.41
C GLN A 53 -13.15 -3.02 0.83
N VAL A 54 -12.29 -3.44 -0.11
CA VAL A 54 -10.88 -3.70 0.18
C VAL A 54 -10.16 -2.41 0.58
N VAL A 55 -10.28 -1.36 -0.24
CA VAL A 55 -9.57 -0.10 -0.01
C VAL A 55 -10.04 0.59 1.28
N ASP A 56 -11.34 0.72 1.50
CA ASP A 56 -11.86 1.41 2.70
C ASP A 56 -11.47 0.65 3.98
N THR A 57 -11.43 -0.69 3.95
CA THR A 57 -11.01 -1.51 5.11
C THR A 57 -9.53 -1.29 5.40
N THR A 58 -8.66 -1.50 4.40
CA THR A 58 -7.21 -1.37 4.61
C THR A 58 -6.80 0.06 4.93
N VAL A 59 -7.40 1.07 4.28
CA VAL A 59 -7.11 2.48 4.59
C VAL A 59 -7.49 2.82 6.03
N SER A 60 -8.63 2.33 6.52
CA SER A 60 -9.02 2.53 7.92
C SER A 60 -7.96 1.95 8.89
N GLU A 61 -7.46 0.75 8.62
CA GLU A 61 -6.42 0.11 9.45
C GLU A 61 -5.08 0.84 9.38
N ILE A 62 -4.69 1.34 8.21
CA ILE A 62 -3.48 2.15 8.05
C ILE A 62 -3.60 3.42 8.90
N ILE A 63 -4.70 4.16 8.79
CA ILE A 63 -4.91 5.42 9.52
C ILE A 63 -4.95 5.20 11.04
N GLU A 64 -5.53 4.09 11.49
CA GLU A 64 -5.57 3.74 12.92
C GLU A 64 -4.17 3.41 13.47
N THR A 65 -3.33 2.71 12.70
CA THR A 65 -2.00 2.22 13.14
C THR A 65 -0.85 3.19 12.83
N ALA A 66 -1.07 4.17 11.94
CA ALA A 66 -0.07 5.13 11.51
C ALA A 66 0.56 5.95 12.66
N PRO A 67 -0.19 6.46 13.67
CA PRO A 67 0.39 7.26 14.73
C PRO A 67 1.39 6.47 15.59
N GLU A 68 1.05 5.26 16.00
CA GLU A 68 1.93 4.40 16.80
C GLU A 68 3.16 3.98 16.00
N THR A 69 2.97 3.63 14.73
CA THR A 69 4.07 3.27 13.84
C THR A 69 5.03 4.44 13.66
N TYR A 70 4.51 5.63 13.38
CA TYR A 70 5.29 6.86 13.26
C TYR A 70 6.09 7.12 14.53
N LEU A 71 5.44 7.13 15.70
CA LEU A 71 6.10 7.40 16.98
C LEU A 71 7.16 6.33 17.31
N THR A 72 6.89 5.06 17.01
CA THR A 72 7.85 3.97 17.26
C THR A 72 9.09 4.11 16.39
N ILE A 73 8.91 4.32 15.07
CA ILE A 73 10.02 4.53 14.14
C ILE A 73 10.78 5.79 14.55
N HIS A 74 10.06 6.85 14.92
CA HIS A 74 10.63 8.08 15.43
C HIS A 74 11.51 7.80 16.67
N GLU A 75 10.97 7.23 17.75
CA GLU A 75 11.70 6.95 18.98
C GLU A 75 12.93 6.05 18.78
N LEU A 76 12.81 5.01 17.95
CA LEU A 76 13.92 4.12 17.59
C LEU A 76 15.06 4.84 16.88
N GLN A 77 14.75 5.86 16.08
CA GLN A 77 15.74 6.70 15.41
C GLN A 77 16.23 7.85 16.30
N PHE A 78 15.45 8.27 17.31
CA PHE A 78 15.68 9.50 18.05
C PHE A 78 16.29 9.38 19.44
N ALA A 79 16.24 8.24 20.15
CA ALA A 79 16.97 7.95 21.42
C ALA A 79 17.49 9.19 22.22
N GLY A 80 16.59 10.13 22.58
CA GLY A 80 16.92 11.35 23.35
C GLY A 80 17.48 12.55 22.57
N ARG A 81 17.23 12.71 21.27
CA ARG A 81 17.67 13.86 20.45
C ARG A 81 16.47 14.62 19.86
N GLU A 82 16.49 15.95 19.95
CA GLU A 82 15.46 16.84 19.38
C GLU A 82 15.80 17.26 17.94
N TYR A 83 15.75 16.33 16.97
CA TYR A 83 16.01 16.70 15.57
C TYR A 83 14.91 16.25 14.62
N CYS A 84 13.65 16.59 14.89
CA CYS A 84 12.59 16.33 13.91
C CYS A 84 12.19 17.61 13.16
N ARG A 85 12.05 17.52 11.85
CA ARG A 85 11.50 18.60 11.01
C ARG A 85 10.04 18.40 10.63
N ILE A 86 9.50 17.19 10.81
CA ILE A 86 8.13 16.83 10.42
C ILE A 86 7.34 16.49 11.68
N THR A 87 6.14 17.03 11.79
CA THR A 87 5.24 16.68 12.90
C THR A 87 4.41 15.44 12.56
N LEU A 88 4.00 14.67 13.57
CA LEU A 88 3.01 13.60 13.41
C LEU A 88 1.76 14.10 12.67
N LYS A 89 1.32 15.32 12.97
CA LYS A 89 0.17 15.94 12.29
C LYS A 89 0.40 16.08 10.79
N GLU A 90 1.54 16.63 10.37
CA GLU A 90 1.86 16.78 8.94
C GLU A 90 1.96 15.43 8.22
N PHE A 91 2.52 14.42 8.87
CA PHE A 91 2.54 13.06 8.34
C PHE A 91 1.12 12.52 8.14
N MET A 92 0.26 12.63 9.16
CA MET A 92 -1.12 12.14 9.10
C MET A 92 -1.96 12.89 8.06
N ASP A 93 -1.85 14.21 7.98
CA ASP A 93 -2.59 15.04 7.02
C ASP A 93 -2.27 14.63 5.57
N VAL A 94 -1.00 14.37 5.25
CA VAL A 94 -0.58 13.90 3.91
C VAL A 94 -1.04 12.46 3.67
N LEU A 95 -0.85 11.58 4.64
CA LEU A 95 -1.22 10.16 4.53
C LEU A 95 -2.72 10.00 4.27
N GLU A 96 -3.57 10.67 5.05
CA GLU A 96 -5.03 10.60 4.90
C GLU A 96 -5.49 11.16 3.56
N HIS A 97 -4.91 12.29 3.13
CA HIS A 97 -5.21 12.89 1.85
C HIS A 97 -4.90 11.94 0.69
N GLU A 98 -3.69 11.40 0.65
CA GLU A 98 -3.21 10.55 -0.44
C GLU A 98 -3.93 9.19 -0.47
N LEU A 99 -4.15 8.54 0.68
CA LEU A 99 -4.87 7.26 0.73
C LEU A 99 -6.35 7.42 0.30
N THR A 100 -7.00 8.49 0.74
CA THR A 100 -8.45 8.67 0.50
C THR A 100 -8.74 9.18 -0.90
N HIS A 101 -7.98 10.17 -1.37
CA HIS A 101 -8.25 10.83 -2.65
C HIS A 101 -7.48 10.21 -3.82
N HIS A 102 -6.27 9.68 -3.62
CA HIS A 102 -5.49 9.20 -4.74
C HIS A 102 -5.69 7.72 -5.03
N ILE A 103 -5.66 6.83 -4.04
CA ILE A 103 -5.81 5.38 -4.31
C ILE A 103 -7.24 5.06 -4.76
N LYS A 104 -8.21 5.38 -3.90
CA LYS A 104 -9.59 4.93 -4.09
C LYS A 104 -10.18 5.46 -5.39
N ASP A 105 -10.08 6.76 -5.62
CA ASP A 105 -10.66 7.39 -6.79
C ASP A 105 -9.96 6.95 -8.07
N SER A 106 -8.63 6.77 -8.05
CA SER A 106 -7.88 6.27 -9.22
C SER A 106 -8.28 4.84 -9.59
N LEU A 107 -8.41 3.95 -8.59
CA LEU A 107 -8.82 2.57 -8.84
C LEU A 107 -10.26 2.51 -9.36
N LEU A 108 -11.18 3.25 -8.74
CA LEU A 108 -12.59 3.30 -9.18
C LEU A 108 -12.74 3.89 -10.59
N ALA A 109 -12.05 4.99 -10.89
CA ALA A 109 -12.09 5.64 -12.20
C ALA A 109 -11.53 4.74 -13.31
N SER A 110 -10.66 3.78 -12.97
CA SER A 110 -10.03 2.89 -13.93
C SER A 110 -10.89 1.67 -14.30
N ILE A 111 -11.88 1.29 -13.47
CA ILE A 111 -12.69 0.09 -13.68
C ILE A 111 -13.42 0.13 -15.03
N ARG A 112 -14.11 1.23 -15.31
CA ARG A 112 -14.92 1.34 -16.54
C ARG A 112 -14.08 1.31 -17.81
N PRO A 113 -12.98 2.08 -17.95
CA PRO A 113 -12.06 1.94 -19.07
C PRO A 113 -11.52 0.52 -19.28
N LEU A 114 -11.22 -0.21 -18.19
CA LEU A 114 -10.76 -1.60 -18.25
C LEU A 114 -11.84 -2.55 -18.76
N LEU A 115 -13.10 -2.32 -18.36
CA LEU A 115 -14.25 -3.09 -18.83
C LEU A 115 -14.54 -2.84 -20.32
N GLU A 116 -14.49 -1.58 -20.75
CA GLU A 116 -14.77 -1.19 -22.15
C GLU A 116 -13.63 -1.63 -23.10
N GLY A 117 -12.40 -1.75 -22.60
CA GLY A 117 -11.21 -2.15 -23.38
C GLY A 117 -11.04 -3.65 -23.59
N TYR A 118 -11.83 -4.49 -22.92
CA TYR A 118 -11.66 -5.95 -22.95
C TYR A 118 -12.81 -6.63 -23.70
N ASN A 119 -12.48 -7.43 -24.72
CA ASN A 119 -13.45 -7.99 -25.68
C ASN A 119 -13.55 -9.53 -25.65
N LYS A 120 -13.07 -10.17 -24.58
CA LYS A 120 -13.23 -11.63 -24.42
C LYS A 120 -14.50 -11.93 -23.63
N ASN A 121 -14.99 -13.16 -23.72
CA ASN A 121 -16.21 -13.63 -23.05
C ASN A 121 -15.88 -14.66 -21.94
N ASP A 122 -14.74 -14.52 -21.26
CA ASP A 122 -14.34 -15.39 -20.15
C ASP A 122 -14.20 -14.59 -18.86
N VAL A 123 -15.05 -14.92 -17.89
CA VAL A 123 -15.15 -14.29 -16.58
C VAL A 123 -13.88 -14.45 -15.76
N ILE A 124 -13.21 -15.60 -15.85
CA ILE A 124 -11.95 -15.83 -15.11
C ILE A 124 -10.88 -14.91 -15.70
N GLU A 125 -10.80 -14.87 -17.03
CA GLU A 125 -9.82 -14.04 -17.72
C GLU A 125 -10.10 -12.53 -17.49
N TYR A 126 -11.37 -12.13 -17.40
CA TYR A 126 -11.80 -10.78 -16.99
C TYR A 126 -11.35 -10.42 -15.58
N ASN A 127 -11.64 -11.27 -14.59
CA ASN A 127 -11.30 -11.01 -13.19
C ASN A 127 -9.79 -10.92 -13.00
N HIS A 128 -9.06 -11.83 -13.63
CA HIS A 128 -7.61 -11.83 -13.63
C HIS A 128 -7.04 -10.56 -14.27
N TYR A 129 -7.58 -10.16 -15.43
CA TYR A 129 -7.17 -8.94 -16.11
C TYR A 129 -7.40 -7.70 -15.25
N ILE A 130 -8.61 -7.50 -14.74
CA ILE A 130 -8.93 -6.30 -13.93
C ILE A 130 -8.11 -6.27 -12.66
N SER A 131 -7.97 -7.39 -11.95
CA SER A 131 -7.13 -7.47 -10.75
C SER A 131 -5.68 -7.06 -11.04
N GLN A 132 -5.07 -7.59 -12.10
CA GLN A 132 -3.70 -7.23 -12.49
C GLN A 132 -3.55 -5.76 -12.88
N GLN A 133 -4.52 -5.21 -13.61
CA GLN A 133 -4.48 -3.82 -14.04
C GLN A 133 -4.64 -2.87 -12.85
N LEU A 134 -5.55 -3.18 -11.92
CA LEU A 134 -5.72 -2.41 -10.68
C LEU A 134 -4.46 -2.44 -9.81
N GLY A 135 -3.79 -3.59 -9.67
CA GLY A 135 -2.49 -3.67 -8.99
C GLY A 135 -1.42 -2.80 -9.67
N SER A 136 -1.39 -2.80 -11.00
CA SER A 136 -0.47 -1.97 -11.79
C SER A 136 -0.74 -0.47 -11.63
N ILE A 137 -2.02 -0.08 -11.50
CA ILE A 137 -2.45 1.30 -11.24
C ILE A 137 -2.07 1.72 -9.82
N LEU A 138 -2.26 0.84 -8.83
CA LEU A 138 -1.88 1.10 -7.45
C LEU A 138 -0.37 1.34 -7.33
N ASN A 139 0.44 0.49 -7.95
CA ASN A 139 1.91 0.52 -7.89
C ASN A 139 2.43 0.85 -6.48
N PRO A 140 2.32 -0.11 -5.52
CA PRO A 140 2.60 0.11 -4.10
C PRO A 140 3.92 0.81 -3.82
N LYS A 141 4.97 0.45 -4.56
CA LYS A 141 6.31 1.02 -4.41
C LYS A 141 6.35 2.49 -4.81
N GLN A 142 5.85 2.84 -5.99
CA GLN A 142 5.88 4.23 -6.44
C GLN A 142 4.97 5.10 -5.58
N PHE A 143 3.82 4.55 -5.16
CA PHE A 143 2.85 5.28 -4.38
C PHE A 143 3.35 5.59 -2.96
N SER A 144 3.93 4.60 -2.26
CA SER A 144 4.55 4.85 -0.95
C SER A 144 5.68 5.87 -1.04
N GLN A 145 6.53 5.77 -2.08
CA GLN A 145 7.61 6.71 -2.33
C GLN A 145 7.10 8.13 -2.51
N ASN A 146 6.04 8.33 -3.28
CA ASN A 146 5.45 9.65 -3.51
C ASN A 146 4.91 10.25 -2.20
N ILE A 147 4.17 9.48 -1.39
CA ILE A 147 3.64 9.95 -0.11
C ILE A 147 4.77 10.39 0.82
N ILE A 148 5.76 9.53 1.02
CA ILE A 148 6.88 9.83 1.92
C ILE A 148 7.71 10.99 1.39
N GLN A 149 7.88 11.10 0.07
CA GLN A 149 8.50 12.28 -0.52
C GLN A 149 7.70 13.55 -0.25
N THR A 150 6.38 13.54 -0.37
CA THR A 150 5.54 14.70 -0.02
C THR A 150 5.76 15.12 1.43
N VAL A 151 5.78 14.15 2.36
CA VAL A 151 6.01 14.40 3.78
C VAL A 151 7.40 15.01 4.05
N TYR A 152 8.47 14.47 3.46
CA TYR A 152 9.85 14.84 3.81
C TYR A 152 10.49 15.89 2.88
N HIS A 153 10.05 16.02 1.63
CA HIS A 153 10.62 16.96 0.64
C HIS A 153 9.83 18.26 0.49
N GLU A 154 8.50 18.27 0.72
CA GLU A 154 7.69 19.48 0.51
C GLU A 154 7.59 20.40 1.73
N ASN A 155 7.83 19.87 2.94
CA ASN A 155 7.67 20.59 4.21
C ASN A 155 8.91 21.35 4.70
N GLN A 156 9.91 21.61 3.85
CA GLN A 156 11.09 22.36 4.28
C GLN A 156 11.39 23.55 3.38
N ASP A 157 11.95 24.60 4.00
CA ASP A 157 12.67 25.77 3.45
C ASP A 157 13.71 25.48 2.34
N ASN A 158 13.74 24.25 1.81
CA ASN A 158 14.68 23.67 0.87
C ASN A 158 14.17 23.58 -0.57
N LYS A 159 12.90 23.93 -0.86
CA LYS A 159 12.34 23.91 -2.23
C LYS A 159 13.10 24.84 -3.20
N SER A 160 13.71 25.92 -2.69
CA SER A 160 14.48 26.91 -3.47
C SER A 160 15.99 26.91 -3.17
N THR A 161 16.48 25.99 -2.35
CA THR A 161 17.88 26.00 -1.90
C THR A 161 18.77 25.25 -2.90
N SER A 162 19.84 25.89 -3.38
CA SER A 162 20.73 25.31 -4.39
C SER A 162 21.41 24.02 -3.90
N THR A 163 21.60 23.05 -4.80
CA THR A 163 22.30 21.79 -4.51
C THR A 163 23.69 22.04 -3.91
N VAL A 164 24.40 23.06 -4.40
CA VAL A 164 25.72 23.44 -3.90
C VAL A 164 25.66 23.89 -2.43
N TYR A 165 24.64 24.68 -2.06
CA TYR A 165 24.46 25.09 -0.67
C TYR A 165 24.11 23.90 0.24
N LYS A 166 23.27 22.96 -0.24
CA LYS A 166 22.96 21.72 0.49
C LYS A 166 24.22 20.88 0.75
N ILE A 167 25.06 20.69 -0.27
CA ILE A 167 26.35 19.99 -0.13
C ILE A 167 27.27 20.71 0.84
N TRP A 168 27.40 22.03 0.72
CA TRP A 168 28.22 22.83 1.64
C TRP A 168 27.72 22.72 3.09
N LYS A 169 26.40 22.77 3.30
CA LYS A 169 25.78 22.64 4.63
C LYS A 169 25.95 21.23 5.21
N LEU A 170 25.93 20.19 4.37
CA LEU A 170 26.26 18.81 4.75
C LEU A 170 27.68 18.71 5.30
N MET A 171 28.63 19.36 4.63
CA MET A 171 30.05 19.29 4.98
C MET A 171 30.43 20.17 6.16
N THR A 172 29.70 21.27 6.38
CA THR A 172 30.06 22.29 7.39
C THR A 172 29.23 22.24 8.66
N SER A 173 28.07 21.58 8.66
CA SER A 173 27.20 21.46 9.83
C SER A 173 26.98 19.99 10.21
N PRO A 174 27.71 19.48 11.21
CA PRO A 174 27.53 18.11 11.70
C PRO A 174 26.12 17.83 12.19
N ARG A 175 25.47 18.83 12.82
CA ARG A 175 24.07 18.72 13.26
C ARG A 175 23.13 18.55 12.07
N TRP A 176 23.29 19.36 11.01
CA TRP A 176 22.45 19.26 9.83
C TRP A 176 22.65 17.93 9.10
N ALA A 177 23.90 17.47 8.97
CA ALA A 177 24.21 16.17 8.37
C ALA A 177 23.57 15.00 9.16
N GLN A 178 23.62 15.05 10.49
CA GLN A 178 22.94 14.08 11.35
C GLN A 178 21.43 14.12 11.13
N THR A 179 20.80 15.31 11.15
CA THR A 179 19.36 15.44 10.89
C THR A 179 18.95 14.85 9.54
N VAL A 180 19.69 15.15 8.47
CA VAL A 180 19.39 14.62 7.12
C VAL A 180 19.54 13.10 7.08
N HIS A 181 20.56 12.54 7.74
CA HIS A 181 20.73 11.09 7.79
C HIS A 181 19.61 10.39 8.58
N HIS A 182 19.18 10.98 9.69
CA HIS A 182 18.05 10.47 10.48
C HIS A 182 16.73 10.53 9.70
N GLU A 183 16.43 11.67 9.08
CA GLU A 183 15.26 11.83 8.20
C GLU A 183 15.25 10.78 7.09
N SER A 184 16.40 10.51 6.48
CA SER A 184 16.52 9.48 5.45
C SER A 184 16.25 8.06 5.96
N ASN A 185 16.64 7.73 7.20
CA ASN A 185 16.40 6.41 7.77
C ASN A 185 14.92 6.25 8.19
N GLU A 186 14.35 7.30 8.79
CA GLU A 186 12.94 7.36 9.17
C GLU A 186 12.04 7.27 7.95
N SER A 187 12.32 8.06 6.90
CA SER A 187 11.57 8.05 5.65
C SER A 187 11.61 6.68 4.98
N MET A 188 12.77 6.02 4.96
CA MET A 188 12.91 4.68 4.39
C MET A 188 12.13 3.63 5.17
N ALA A 189 12.08 3.73 6.51
CA ALA A 189 11.31 2.82 7.35
C ALA A 189 9.79 3.02 7.16
N LEU A 190 9.33 4.27 7.13
CA LEU A 190 7.94 4.61 6.86
C LEU A 190 7.51 4.23 5.44
N GLU A 191 8.39 4.39 4.45
CA GLU A 191 8.17 3.94 3.07
C GLU A 191 7.96 2.43 3.02
N ALA A 192 8.82 1.65 3.69
CA ALA A 192 8.72 0.20 3.72
C ALA A 192 7.43 -0.28 4.39
N TRP A 193 7.06 0.33 5.53
CA TRP A 193 5.80 0.04 6.23
C TRP A 193 4.58 0.38 5.37
N LEU A 194 4.56 1.55 4.73
CA LEU A 194 3.44 1.95 3.88
C LEU A 194 3.36 1.03 2.65
N GLN A 195 4.51 0.70 2.05
CA GLN A 195 4.56 -0.20 0.91
C GLN A 195 3.99 -1.58 1.26
N SER A 196 4.25 -2.13 2.46
CA SER A 196 3.69 -3.44 2.82
C SER A 196 2.16 -3.41 2.88
N TRP A 197 1.57 -2.36 3.45
CA TRP A 197 0.12 -2.19 3.48
C TRP A 197 -0.49 -2.03 2.08
N LEU A 198 0.18 -1.29 1.20
CA LEU A 198 -0.28 -1.13 -0.18
C LEU A 198 -0.17 -2.44 -0.98
N MET A 199 0.84 -3.26 -0.72
CA MET A 199 0.90 -4.62 -1.26
C MET A 199 -0.25 -5.48 -0.73
N ASP A 200 -0.65 -5.32 0.53
CA ASP A 200 -1.80 -6.03 1.10
C ASP A 200 -3.12 -5.64 0.42
N ILE A 201 -3.28 -4.37 0.00
CA ILE A 201 -4.41 -3.97 -0.86
C ILE A 201 -4.36 -4.71 -2.20
N GLU A 202 -3.19 -4.77 -2.86
CA GLU A 202 -3.03 -5.46 -4.13
C GLU A 202 -3.38 -6.96 -4.02
N TYR A 203 -2.87 -7.64 -2.99
CA TYR A 203 -3.16 -9.05 -2.74
C TYR A 203 -4.61 -9.29 -2.36
N SER A 204 -5.16 -8.47 -1.46
CA SER A 204 -6.56 -8.59 -1.03
C SER A 204 -7.52 -8.38 -2.19
N LEU A 205 -7.25 -7.40 -3.07
CA LEU A 205 -8.01 -7.24 -4.31
C LEU A 205 -7.96 -8.51 -5.16
N LYS A 206 -6.78 -9.10 -5.35
CA LYS A 206 -6.67 -10.34 -6.14
C LYS A 206 -7.47 -11.49 -5.52
N ASP A 207 -7.34 -11.70 -4.22
CA ASP A 207 -8.03 -12.77 -3.52
C ASP A 207 -9.55 -12.56 -3.52
N ASP A 208 -10.03 -11.34 -3.29
CA ASP A 208 -11.47 -11.03 -3.30
C ASP A 208 -12.08 -11.17 -4.70
N PHE A 209 -11.33 -10.79 -5.73
CA PHE A 209 -11.76 -11.01 -7.12
C PHE A 209 -11.86 -12.51 -7.42
N ASP A 210 -10.86 -13.32 -7.02
CA ASP A 210 -10.82 -14.77 -7.24
C ASP A 210 -11.85 -15.54 -6.41
N ALA A 211 -12.06 -15.16 -5.14
CA ALA A 211 -13.05 -15.77 -4.26
C ALA A 211 -14.47 -15.50 -4.75
N LYS A 212 -14.74 -14.26 -5.21
CA LYS A 212 -16.09 -13.86 -5.61
C LYS A 212 -16.53 -14.47 -6.95
N ILE A 213 -15.60 -14.93 -7.80
CA ILE A 213 -15.89 -15.78 -9.00
C ILE A 213 -16.79 -16.97 -8.61
N TYR A 214 -16.54 -17.56 -7.45
CA TYR A 214 -17.26 -18.74 -6.98
C TYR A 214 -18.52 -18.37 -6.17
N SER A 215 -18.57 -17.18 -5.56
CA SER A 215 -19.73 -16.70 -4.79
C SER A 215 -20.92 -16.27 -5.65
N LEU A 216 -20.67 -15.87 -6.91
CA LEU A 216 -21.68 -15.58 -7.92
C LEU A 216 -22.60 -16.78 -8.22
N SER A 217 -22.20 -17.99 -7.84
CA SER A 217 -23.00 -19.21 -7.99
C SER A 217 -24.14 -19.38 -6.98
N LEU A 218 -24.20 -18.56 -5.91
CA LEU A 218 -25.07 -18.82 -4.76
C LEU A 218 -26.19 -17.80 -4.51
N THR A 219 -26.27 -16.69 -5.26
CA THR A 219 -27.22 -15.60 -4.94
C THR A 219 -27.91 -14.93 -6.14
N LEU A 220 -28.21 -15.69 -7.20
CA LEU A 220 -29.18 -15.28 -8.24
C LEU A 220 -30.14 -16.43 -8.56
#